data_AF-A0A1T8V3R4-F1
#
_entry.id   AF-A0A1T8V3R4-F1
#
_cell.length_a   1.000
_cell.length_b   1.000
_cell.length_c   1.000
_cell.angle_alpha   90.00
_cell.angle_beta   90.00
_cell.angle_gamma   90.00
#
_symmetry.space_group_name_H-M   'P 1'
#
loop_
_entity.id
_entity.type
_entity.pdbx_description
1 polymer ?
#
loop_
_entity_poly.entity_id
_entity_poly.type
_entity_poly.pdbx_seq_one_letter_code
_entity_poly.pdbx_strand_id
1 'polypeptide(L)' 'MSRTPESTKAYQAGLCVDCKTEPHSAGRPRCEKCHTKFRRGK' A
#
# COMPACT_ATOMS: atom_id res chain seq x y z
N MET A 1 -13.92 -9.58 -0.98
CA MET A 1 -12.94 -8.56 -0.54
C MET A 1 -12.82 -7.50 -1.63
N SER A 2 -13.64 -6.44 -1.55
CA SER A 2 -13.72 -5.42 -2.59
C SER A 2 -12.58 -4.41 -2.41
N ARG A 3 -11.66 -4.31 -3.37
CA ARG A 3 -10.68 -3.22 -3.44
C ARG A 3 -11.43 -1.89 -3.41
N THR A 4 -11.20 -1.06 -2.40
CA THR A 4 -11.82 0.26 -2.34
C THR A 4 -11.27 1.17 -3.46
N PRO A 5 -12.06 2.10 -4.00
CA PRO A 5 -11.62 3.00 -5.07
C PRO A 5 -10.42 3.87 -4.65
N GLU A 6 -10.32 4.21 -3.37
CA GLU A 6 -9.19 4.96 -2.82
C GLU A 6 -7.87 4.18 -2.88
N SER A 7 -7.92 2.87 -2.63
CA SER A 7 -6.76 1.97 -2.74
C SER A 7 -6.28 1.88 -4.19
N THR A 8 -7.22 1.90 -5.15
CA THR A 8 -6.90 1.88 -6.58
C THR A 8 -6.27 3.17 -7.05
N LYS A 9 -6.77 4.34 -6.61
CA LYS A 9 -6.16 5.64 -6.92
C LYS A 9 -4.75 5.77 -6.39
N ALA A 10 -4.51 5.35 -5.14
CA ALA A 10 -3.17 5.36 -4.56
C ALA A 10 -2.21 4.45 -5.37
N TYR A 11 -2.65 3.23 -5.70
CA TYR A 11 -1.86 2.31 -6.53
C TYR A 11 -1.54 2.87 -7.92
N GLN A 12 -2.52 3.47 -8.60
CA GLN A 12 -2.31 4.12 -9.91
C GLN A 12 -1.38 5.33 -9.83
N ALA A 13 -1.43 6.07 -8.72
CA ALA A 13 -0.55 7.21 -8.46
C ALA A 13 0.88 6.80 -8.06
N GLY A 14 1.19 5.50 -7.98
CA GLY A 14 2.50 5.04 -7.52
C GLY A 14 2.67 5.07 -6.00
N LEU A 15 1.60 5.28 -5.24
CA LEU A 15 1.60 5.43 -3.78
C LEU A 15 1.13 4.17 -3.04
N CYS A 16 1.60 4.03 -1.81
CA CYS A 16 1.16 2.99 -0.89
C CYS A 16 -0.35 3.08 -0.66
N VAL A 17 -1.06 1.98 -0.85
CA VAL A 17 -2.52 1.95 -0.65
C VAL A 17 -2.98 2.10 0.79
N ASP A 18 -2.05 2.02 1.74
CA ASP A 18 -2.30 2.02 3.17
C ASP A 18 -1.99 3.40 3.78
N CYS A 19 -0.74 3.84 3.72
CA CYS A 19 -0.35 5.16 4.25
C CYS A 19 -0.57 6.32 3.26
N LYS A 20 -0.66 6.04 1.95
CA LYS A 20 -0.82 7.05 0.87
C LYS A 20 0.24 8.18 0.88
N THR A 21 1.33 8.02 1.65
CA THR A 21 2.37 9.06 1.84
C THR A 21 3.67 8.72 1.12
N GLU A 22 4.01 7.44 1.05
CA GLU A 22 5.22 6.94 0.41
C GLU A 22 4.86 6.14 -0.84
N PRO A 23 5.76 6.07 -1.84
CA PRO A 23 5.54 5.25 -3.02
C PRO A 23 5.37 3.77 -2.66
N HIS A 24 4.52 3.05 -3.40
CA HIS A 24 4.39 1.62 -3.22
C HIS A 24 5.66 0.90 -3.74
N SER A 25 6.02 -0.22 -3.12
CA SER A 25 7.20 -0.98 -3.56
C SER A 25 6.93 -1.76 -4.85
N ALA A 26 7.99 -2.05 -5.60
CA ALA A 26 7.89 -2.88 -6.80
C ALA A 26 7.26 -4.25 -6.47
N GLY A 27 6.19 -4.60 -7.18
CA GLY A 27 5.46 -5.87 -6.99
C GLY A 27 4.52 -5.94 -5.78
N ARG A 28 4.31 -4.84 -5.03
CA ARG A 28 3.39 -4.82 -3.89
C ARG A 28 2.53 -3.54 -3.88
N PRO A 29 1.26 -3.60 -3.46
CA PRO A 29 0.42 -2.41 -3.34
C PRO A 29 0.78 -1.53 -2.12
N ARG A 30 1.69 -1.98 -1.26
CA ARG A 30 2.08 -1.28 -0.02
C ARG A 30 3.55 -0.90 -0.08
N CYS A 31 3.92 0.18 0.62
CA CYS A 31 5.33 0.52 0.86
C CYS A 31 5.98 -0.48 1.83
N GLU A 32 7.32 -0.50 1.87
CA GLU A 32 8.08 -1.39 2.76
C GLU A 32 7.74 -1.20 4.23
N LYS A 33 7.44 0.01 4.69
CA LYS A 33 7.03 0.29 6.07
C LYS A 33 5.69 -0.37 6.42
N CYS A 34 4.64 -0.10 5.65
CA CYS A 34 3.33 -0.71 5.88
C CYS A 34 3.40 -2.22 5.70
N HIS A 35 4.18 -2.69 4.73
CA HIS A 35 4.41 -4.12 4.53
C HIS A 35 5.13 -4.76 5.72
N THR A 36 6.16 -4.11 6.27
CA THR A 36 6.89 -4.58 7.45
C THR A 36 6.01 -4.58 8.69
N LYS A 37 5.21 -3.53 8.92
CA LYS A 37 4.22 -3.49 10.00
C LYS A 37 3.23 -4.66 9.89
N PHE A 38 2.70 -4.90 8.69
CA PHE A 38 1.74 -5.98 8.45
C PHE A 38 2.37 -7.37 8.61
N ARG A 39 3.62 -7.55 8.15
CA ARG A 39 4.37 -8.81 8.25
C ARG A 39 4.86 -9.10 9.67
N ARG A 40 5.07 -8.07 10.49
CA ARG A 40 5.54 -8.18 11.87
C ARG A 40 4.42 -8.47 12.88
N GLY A 41 3.21 -8.80 12.40
CA GLY A 41 2.16 -9.54 13.12
C GLY A 41 2.09 -9.29 14.62
N LYS A 42 1.75 -8.07 15.04
CA LYS A 42 1.35 -7.78 16.41
C LYS A 42 -0.02 -7.12 16.41
#